data_AF-G9WVC1-F1
#
_entry.id   AF-G9WVC1-F1
#
_cell.length_a   1.000
_cell.length_b   1.000
_cell.length_c   1.000
_cell.angle_alpha   90.00
_cell.angle_beta   90.00
_cell.angle_gamma   90.00
#
_symmetry.space_group_name_H-M   'P 1'
#
loop_
_entity.id
_entity.type
_entity.pdbx_description
1 polymer ?
#
loop_
_entity_poly.entity_id
_entity_poly.type
_entity_poly.pdbx_seq_one_letter_code
_entity_poly.pdbx_strand_id
1 'polypeptide(L)'
;MFRKLVMTFLLLSFSCFGLMSFAGGKNVVESDLPYVDGKVNDPVSKSARTAYIFTENPTLSLNLSEGQKVEIVSYCNSYLKSEDRGIRNRLMKKTLTAGEKFTLLPEEEYQAAKEDGSLYNTADHCYVLRVYEDGSDRYEEYYFGIVEEDIFKDYQEKAKEKELLLKQKLNQYGPAAVKKG
;
A
#
# COMPACT_ATOMS: atom_id res chain seq x y z
N MET A 1 -15.36 11.41 -51.82
CA MET A 1 -16.29 11.61 -50.70
C MET A 1 -16.03 10.56 -49.64
N PHE A 2 -15.60 11.05 -48.47
CA PHE A 2 -15.44 10.46 -47.14
C PHE A 2 -15.69 8.96 -46.92
N ARG A 3 -14.63 8.24 -46.55
CA ARG A 3 -14.67 7.11 -45.61
C ARG A 3 -13.41 7.16 -44.75
N LYS A 4 -13.53 7.70 -43.53
CA LYS A 4 -12.68 7.47 -42.34
C LYS A 4 -13.13 8.42 -41.22
N LEU A 5 -14.01 7.94 -40.35
CA LEU A 5 -14.39 8.48 -39.04
C LEU A 5 -15.29 7.38 -38.47
N VAL A 6 -14.99 6.67 -37.39
CA VAL A 6 -14.96 6.98 -35.94
C VAL A 6 -14.89 5.55 -35.36
N MET A 7 -14.06 5.15 -34.40
CA MET A 7 -14.19 5.51 -33.00
C MET A 7 -13.02 4.86 -32.26
N THR A 8 -12.04 5.68 -31.87
CA THR A 8 -11.06 5.30 -30.86
C THR A 8 -11.82 5.17 -29.55
N PHE A 9 -11.94 3.96 -29.00
CA PHE A 9 -12.45 3.75 -27.66
C PHE A 9 -11.42 4.30 -26.66
N LEU A 10 -11.60 5.57 -26.31
CA LEU A 10 -11.02 6.22 -25.14
C LEU A 10 -11.63 5.52 -23.91
N LEU A 11 -10.89 4.57 -23.35
CA LEU A 11 -11.12 4.09 -21.99
C LEU A 11 -10.77 5.21 -21.01
N LEU A 12 -11.71 6.13 -20.81
CA LEU A 12 -11.85 6.78 -19.51
C LEU A 12 -12.28 5.70 -18.52
N SER A 13 -11.54 5.53 -17.41
CA SER A 13 -12.07 5.94 -16.10
C SER A 13 -11.23 5.42 -14.93
N PHE A 14 -11.09 6.31 -13.93
CA PHE A 14 -10.63 6.11 -12.56
C PHE A 14 -9.13 5.86 -12.30
N SER A 15 -8.32 6.89 -12.57
CA SER A 15 -7.21 7.20 -11.67
C SER A 15 -7.78 7.73 -10.35
N CYS A 16 -8.06 6.82 -9.43
CA CYS A 16 -8.23 7.18 -8.01
C CYS A 16 -6.86 7.65 -7.49
N PHE A 17 -6.56 8.94 -7.63
CA PHE A 17 -5.60 9.60 -6.75
C PHE A 17 -6.22 9.63 -5.35
N GLY A 18 -6.05 8.54 -4.61
CA GLY A 18 -6.50 8.40 -3.22
C GLY A 18 -5.67 9.27 -2.30
N LEU A 19 -5.94 10.58 -2.28
CA LEU A 19 -5.50 11.48 -1.21
C LEU A 19 -6.38 11.24 0.02
N MET A 20 -6.09 10.18 0.79
CA MET A 20 -6.62 10.03 2.13
C MET A 20 -5.77 10.88 3.09
N SER A 21 -6.12 12.16 3.20
CA SER A 21 -5.54 13.06 4.19
C SER A 21 -6.13 12.73 5.57
N PHE A 22 -5.44 11.89 6.36
CA PHE A 22 -5.73 11.75 7.78
C PHE A 22 -5.14 12.96 8.51
N ALA A 23 -6.00 13.85 8.97
CA ALA A 23 -5.63 15.03 9.76
C ALA A 23 -4.87 14.60 11.03
N GLY A 24 -3.57 14.89 11.04
CA GLY A 24 -2.65 14.62 12.14
C GLY A 24 -1.25 14.34 11.62
N GLY A 25 -0.57 15.37 11.08
CA GLY A 25 0.89 15.39 10.88
C GLY A 25 1.58 14.16 10.25
N LYS A 26 0.88 13.39 9.42
CA LYS A 26 1.43 12.16 8.81
C LYS A 26 2.19 12.51 7.55
N ASN A 27 3.41 12.00 7.42
CA ASN A 27 4.11 11.98 6.14
C ASN A 27 3.31 11.05 5.21
N VAL A 28 2.40 11.62 4.43
CA VAL A 28 1.56 10.84 3.51
C VAL A 28 2.50 10.15 2.51
N VAL A 29 2.49 8.82 2.52
CA VAL A 29 3.18 8.01 1.52
C VAL A 29 2.37 8.10 0.24
N GLU A 30 2.99 8.64 -0.80
CA GLU A 30 2.44 8.74 -2.14
C GLU A 30 3.01 7.61 -3.01
N SER A 31 2.22 7.16 -3.98
CA SER A 31 2.59 6.08 -4.90
C SER A 31 2.31 6.50 -6.35
N ASP A 32 3.14 6.04 -7.28
CA ASP A 32 2.93 6.18 -8.71
C ASP A 32 1.89 5.19 -9.27
N LEU A 33 1.72 4.05 -8.61
CA LEU A 33 0.75 3.02 -8.97
C LEU A 33 -0.58 3.19 -8.20
N PRO A 34 -1.71 2.78 -8.81
CA PRO A 34 -2.97 2.66 -8.10
C PRO A 34 -2.90 1.55 -7.05
N TYR A 35 -3.56 1.77 -5.91
CA TYR A 35 -3.68 0.78 -4.85
C TYR A 35 -5.12 0.69 -4.34
N VAL A 36 -5.38 -0.37 -3.58
CA VAL A 36 -6.60 -0.52 -2.78
C VAL A 36 -6.23 -0.78 -1.33
N ASP A 37 -7.00 -0.20 -0.41
CA ASP A 37 -6.87 -0.54 1.00
C ASP A 37 -7.34 -1.98 1.25
N GLY A 38 -6.43 -2.82 1.74
CA GLY A 38 -6.69 -4.21 2.06
C GLY A 38 -6.27 -4.58 3.47
N LYS A 39 -6.21 -5.89 3.70
CA LYS A 39 -5.67 -6.48 4.93
C LYS A 39 -4.58 -7.47 4.57
N VAL A 40 -3.45 -7.36 5.24
CA VAL A 40 -2.38 -8.36 5.20
C VAL A 40 -2.21 -8.94 6.60
N ASN A 41 -1.79 -10.19 6.66
CA ASN A 41 -1.36 -10.77 7.93
C ASN A 41 0.07 -10.32 8.18
N ASP A 42 0.34 -9.80 9.37
CA ASP A 42 1.70 -9.54 9.81
C ASP A 42 2.18 -10.70 10.71
N PRO A 43 3.09 -11.57 10.23
CA PRO A 43 3.63 -12.69 11.00
C PRO A 43 4.33 -12.27 12.28
N VAL A 44 4.91 -11.07 12.32
CA VAL A 44 5.72 -10.60 13.45
C VAL A 44 4.82 -10.15 14.60
N SER A 45 3.76 -9.41 14.31
CA SER A 45 2.78 -9.00 15.33
C SER A 45 1.60 -9.98 15.49
N LYS A 46 1.54 -11.04 14.68
CA LYS A 46 0.46 -12.04 14.65
C LYS A 46 -0.93 -11.40 14.54
N SER A 47 -1.05 -10.36 13.71
CA SER A 47 -2.28 -9.58 13.58
C SER A 47 -2.52 -9.12 12.15
N ALA A 48 -3.80 -8.93 11.79
CA ALA A 48 -4.16 -8.37 10.50
C ALA A 48 -3.97 -6.85 10.50
N ARG A 49 -3.22 -6.34 9.53
CA ARG A 49 -2.88 -4.92 9.37
C ARG A 49 -3.57 -4.34 8.14
N THR A 50 -4.02 -3.09 8.24
CA THR A 50 -4.45 -2.36 7.05
C THR A 50 -3.23 -2.10 6.19
N ALA A 51 -3.31 -2.41 4.91
CA ALA A 51 -2.19 -2.30 4.00
C ALA A 51 -2.61 -1.75 2.64
N TYR A 52 -1.66 -1.14 1.96
CA TYR A 52 -1.77 -0.75 0.57
C TYR A 52 -1.49 -1.96 -0.32
N ILE A 53 -2.49 -2.39 -1.09
CA ILE A 53 -2.38 -3.54 -1.97
C ILE A 53 -2.06 -3.05 -3.38
N PHE A 54 -1.04 -3.63 -4.00
CA PHE A 54 -0.55 -3.32 -5.34
C PHE A 54 -0.47 -4.58 -6.21
N THR A 55 -0.40 -4.39 -7.52
CA THR A 55 -0.13 -5.48 -8.49
C THR A 55 1.35 -5.61 -8.85
N GLU A 56 2.12 -4.54 -8.63
CA GLU A 56 3.55 -4.44 -8.96
C GLU A 56 4.30 -3.69 -7.86
N ASN A 57 5.64 -3.64 -7.93
CA ASN A 57 6.47 -2.89 -7.00
C ASN A 57 6.29 -1.37 -7.19
N PRO A 58 5.68 -0.64 -6.24
CA PRO A 58 5.41 0.78 -6.42
C PRO A 58 6.68 1.62 -6.21
N THR A 59 6.74 2.74 -6.92
CA THR A 59 7.63 3.85 -6.59
C THR A 59 6.92 4.78 -5.64
N LEU A 60 7.48 4.92 -4.45
CA LEU A 60 6.95 5.71 -3.37
C LEU A 60 7.68 7.06 -3.24
N SER A 61 6.95 8.06 -2.77
CA SER A 61 7.50 9.33 -2.28
C SER A 61 6.83 9.71 -0.96
N LEU A 62 7.50 10.57 -0.19
CA LEU A 62 6.97 11.13 1.03
C LEU A 62 6.70 12.62 0.83
N ASN A 63 5.55 13.09 1.29
CA ASN A 63 5.24 14.51 1.31
C ASN A 63 6.01 15.20 2.44
N LEU A 64 7.23 15.65 2.12
CA LEU A 64 8.15 16.31 3.04
C LEU A 64 8.28 17.79 2.71
N SER A 65 8.42 18.62 3.74
CA SER A 65 8.72 20.05 3.58
C SER A 65 10.16 20.27 3.09
N GLU A 66 10.42 21.39 2.42
CA GLU A 66 11.77 21.73 1.97
C GLU A 66 12.77 21.74 3.14
N GLY A 67 13.91 21.07 2.97
CA GLY A 67 14.94 20.91 4.01
C GLY A 67 14.65 19.81 5.06
N GLN A 68 13.44 19.25 5.08
CA GLN A 68 13.11 18.11 5.95
C GLN A 68 13.81 16.83 5.45
N LYS A 69 14.33 16.07 6.41
CA LYS A 69 14.92 14.75 6.17
C LYS A 69 14.15 13.72 6.96
N VAL A 70 14.05 12.51 6.42
CA VAL A 70 13.50 11.36 7.14
C VAL A 70 14.35 10.15 6.83
N GLU A 71 14.44 9.24 7.78
CA GLU A 71 15.04 7.93 7.53
C GLU A 71 13.93 6.92 7.26
N ILE A 72 14.06 6.15 6.20
CA ILE A 72 13.17 5.05 5.90
C ILE A 72 13.89 3.72 6.01
N VAL A 73 13.15 2.71 6.48
CA VAL A 73 13.62 1.33 6.53
C VAL A 73 12.50 0.43 6.05
N SER A 74 12.74 -0.33 4.98
CA SER A 74 11.80 -1.32 4.47
C SER A 74 12.15 -2.72 4.97
N TYR A 75 11.11 -3.51 5.22
CA TYR A 75 11.21 -4.85 5.73
C TYR A 75 10.27 -5.80 4.98
N CYS A 76 10.70 -7.06 4.86
CA CYS A 76 9.81 -8.18 4.60
C CYS A 76 9.57 -8.90 5.94
N ASN A 77 8.32 -8.96 6.36
CA ASN A 77 7.91 -9.80 7.47
C ASN A 77 7.38 -11.12 6.92
N SER A 78 7.91 -12.25 7.38
CA SER A 78 7.47 -13.57 6.94
C SER A 78 7.43 -14.57 8.10
N TYR A 79 6.71 -15.68 7.96
CA TYR A 79 6.85 -16.80 8.89
C TYR A 79 8.17 -17.54 8.68
N LEU A 80 8.80 -17.95 9.79
CA LEU A 80 9.94 -18.85 9.72
C LEU A 80 9.44 -20.27 9.44
N LYS A 81 10.00 -20.93 8.42
CA LYS A 81 9.51 -22.22 7.96
C LYS A 81 9.51 -23.26 9.09
N SER A 82 8.36 -23.88 9.31
CA SER A 82 8.12 -24.89 10.36
C SER A 82 8.06 -24.35 11.79
N GLU A 83 8.01 -23.03 11.98
CA GLU A 83 7.80 -22.40 13.28
C GLU A 83 6.58 -21.47 13.23
N ASP A 84 5.75 -21.46 14.29
CA ASP A 84 4.70 -20.43 14.47
C ASP A 84 5.35 -19.13 15.00
N ARG A 85 6.27 -18.58 14.21
CA ARG A 85 7.03 -17.38 14.55
C ARG A 85 7.30 -16.55 13.31
N GLY A 86 6.97 -15.26 13.39
CA GLY A 86 7.36 -14.28 12.39
C GLY A 86 8.81 -13.81 12.55
N ILE A 87 9.45 -13.53 11.42
CA ILE A 87 10.74 -12.86 11.32
C ILE A 87 10.58 -11.55 10.55
N ARG A 88 11.37 -10.53 10.91
CA ARG A 88 11.44 -9.24 10.22
C ARG A 88 12.80 -9.11 9.55
N ASN A 89 12.83 -9.22 8.23
CA ASN A 89 14.04 -9.10 7.43
C ASN A 89 14.13 -7.69 6.85
N ARG A 90 15.23 -6.98 7.12
CA ARG A 90 15.45 -5.63 6.58
C ARG A 90 15.89 -5.74 5.14
N LEU A 91 15.15 -5.10 4.23
CA LEU A 91 15.44 -5.07 2.81
C LEU A 91 16.29 -3.85 2.46
N MET A 92 15.91 -2.67 2.99
CA MET A 92 16.62 -1.43 2.69
C MET A 92 16.60 -0.45 3.85
N LYS A 93 17.57 0.46 3.88
CA LYS A 93 17.58 1.65 4.74
C LYS A 93 18.11 2.83 3.95
N LYS A 94 17.39 3.95 3.93
CA LYS A 94 17.74 5.14 3.14
C LYS A 94 17.30 6.42 3.85
N THR A 95 18.09 7.47 3.77
CA THR A 95 17.66 8.83 4.14
C THR A 95 17.04 9.49 2.92
N LEU A 96 15.86 10.08 3.09
CA LEU A 96 15.14 10.80 2.04
C LEU A 96 15.03 12.29 2.37
N THR A 97 15.06 13.08 1.32
CA THR A 97 14.80 14.51 1.29
C THR A 97 13.57 14.82 0.44
N ALA A 98 13.07 16.05 0.49
CA ALA A 98 11.87 16.45 -0.23
C ALA A 98 11.97 16.16 -1.74
N GLY A 99 10.94 15.52 -2.28
CA GLY A 99 10.84 15.18 -3.71
C GLY A 99 11.59 13.90 -4.13
N GLU A 100 12.36 13.26 -3.24
CA GLU A 100 13.02 12.00 -3.56
C GLU A 100 12.03 10.83 -3.63
N LYS A 101 12.25 9.99 -4.64
CA LYS A 101 11.49 8.76 -4.88
C LYS A 101 12.32 7.52 -4.56
N PHE A 102 11.64 6.43 -4.22
CA PHE A 102 12.26 5.13 -3.96
C PHE A 102 11.27 4.01 -4.28
N THR A 103 11.76 2.84 -4.66
CA THR A 103 10.91 1.65 -4.80
C THR A 103 10.68 1.01 -3.44
N LEU A 104 9.50 0.42 -3.21
CA LEU A 104 9.19 -0.28 -1.96
C LEU A 104 10.20 -1.41 -1.69
N LEU A 105 10.49 -2.18 -2.73
CA LEU A 105 11.50 -3.24 -2.72
C LEU A 105 12.69 -2.83 -3.60
N PRO A 106 13.94 -3.13 -3.18
CA PRO A 106 15.08 -3.13 -4.10
C PRO A 106 14.79 -4.03 -5.30
N GLU A 107 15.27 -3.66 -6.49
CA GLU A 107 14.96 -4.39 -7.73
C GLU A 107 15.38 -5.86 -7.67
N GLU A 108 16.55 -6.15 -7.08
CA GLU A 108 17.05 -7.52 -6.90
C GLU A 108 16.11 -8.37 -6.03
N GLU A 109 15.62 -7.80 -4.93
CA GLU A 109 14.67 -8.46 -4.02
C GLU A 109 13.30 -8.67 -4.69
N TYR A 110 12.86 -7.69 -5.50
CA TYR A 110 11.61 -7.79 -6.23
C TYR A 110 11.64 -8.91 -7.28
N GLN A 111 12.71 -8.98 -8.08
CA GLN A 111 12.83 -10.05 -9.09
C GLN A 111 12.99 -11.42 -8.43
N ALA A 112 13.79 -11.53 -7.37
CA ALA A 112 13.95 -12.79 -6.63
C ALA A 112 12.61 -13.30 -6.07
N ALA A 113 11.84 -12.43 -5.40
CA ALA A 113 10.53 -12.79 -4.86
C ALA A 113 9.51 -13.11 -5.96
N LYS A 114 9.63 -12.46 -7.13
CA LYS A 114 8.76 -12.74 -8.28
C LYS A 114 9.07 -14.11 -8.90
N GLU A 115 10.36 -14.45 -9.03
CA GLU A 115 10.82 -15.72 -9.60
C GLU A 115 10.47 -16.92 -8.73
N ASP A 116 10.57 -16.79 -7.40
CA ASP A 116 10.24 -17.88 -6.46
C ASP A 116 8.76 -17.93 -6.04
N GLY A 117 7.95 -16.97 -6.50
CA GLY A 117 6.52 -16.85 -6.21
C GLY A 117 6.19 -16.29 -4.82
N SER A 118 7.20 -15.99 -3.99
CA SER A 118 7.05 -15.38 -2.68
C SER A 118 6.72 -13.88 -2.75
N LEU A 119 6.54 -13.29 -3.93
CA LEU A 119 6.05 -11.93 -4.03
C LEU A 119 4.57 -11.85 -3.61
N TYR A 120 3.76 -12.83 -4.04
CA TYR A 120 2.30 -12.76 -4.03
C TYR A 120 1.62 -13.44 -2.82
N ASN A 121 2.38 -14.16 -1.98
CA ASN A 121 1.87 -14.85 -0.78
C ASN A 121 1.59 -13.91 0.42
N THR A 122 0.65 -12.98 0.25
CA THR A 122 0.24 -12.03 1.31
C THR A 122 -0.36 -12.66 2.58
N ALA A 123 -0.58 -13.98 2.58
CA ALA A 123 -1.04 -14.72 3.76
C ALA A 123 0.11 -14.99 4.75
N ASP A 124 1.31 -15.25 4.23
CA ASP A 124 2.48 -15.64 5.02
C ASP A 124 3.57 -14.56 5.08
N HIS A 125 3.47 -13.52 4.26
CA HIS A 125 4.35 -12.36 4.34
C HIS A 125 3.64 -11.04 4.10
N CYS A 126 4.23 -9.97 4.61
CA CYS A 126 3.86 -8.60 4.28
C CYS A 126 5.10 -7.70 4.23
N TYR A 127 5.02 -6.63 3.45
CA TYR A 127 6.07 -5.62 3.41
C TYR A 127 5.73 -4.47 4.34
N VAL A 128 6.74 -3.94 5.04
CA VAL A 128 6.56 -2.89 6.04
C VAL A 128 7.58 -1.78 5.77
N LEU A 129 7.11 -0.56 5.62
CA LEU A 129 7.94 0.64 5.58
C LEU A 129 7.85 1.34 6.94
N ARG A 130 9.01 1.53 7.58
CA ARG A 130 9.15 2.43 8.72
C ARG A 130 9.68 3.77 8.25
N VAL A 131 9.01 4.84 8.64
CA VAL A 131 9.44 6.22 8.40
C VAL A 131 9.76 6.84 9.75
N TYR A 132 11.03 7.15 9.98
CA TYR A 132 11.52 7.75 11.21
C TYR A 132 11.56 9.27 11.09
N GLU A 133 11.13 9.95 12.14
CA GLU A 133 11.31 11.40 12.29
C GLU A 133 12.80 11.72 12.45
N ASP A 134 13.26 12.84 11.88
CA ASP A 134 14.67 13.22 11.94
C ASP A 134 15.16 13.35 13.39
N GLY A 135 16.28 12.71 13.70
CA GLY A 135 16.88 12.72 15.04
C GLY A 135 16.05 12.06 16.13
N SER A 136 15.07 11.21 15.78
CA SER A 136 14.16 10.55 16.73
C SER A 136 14.07 9.04 16.48
N ASP A 137 13.87 8.28 17.55
CA ASP A 137 13.56 6.84 17.46
C ASP A 137 12.07 6.56 17.20
N ARG A 138 11.25 7.63 17.06
CA ARG A 138 9.84 7.51 16.72
C ARG A 138 9.69 7.24 15.23
N TYR A 139 8.84 6.28 14.91
CA TYR A 139 8.53 5.92 13.54
C TYR A 139 7.04 5.66 13.33
N GLU A 140 6.62 5.84 12.08
CA GLU A 140 5.34 5.37 11.57
C GLU A 140 5.54 4.10 10.75
N GLU A 141 4.59 3.18 10.81
CA GLU A 141 4.58 1.94 10.01
C GLU A 141 3.50 1.99 8.95
N TYR A 142 3.90 1.71 7.71
CA TYR A 142 3.03 1.52 6.57
C TYR A 142 3.17 0.09 6.09
N TYR A 143 2.05 -0.60 5.88
CA TYR A 143 2.02 -2.01 5.48
C TYR A 143 1.62 -2.11 4.01
N PHE A 144 2.19 -3.07 3.31
CA PHE A 144 2.02 -3.26 1.88
C PHE A 144 1.86 -4.74 1.55
N GLY A 145 1.05 -5.02 0.53
CA GLY A 145 0.93 -6.33 -0.11
C GLY A 145 1.05 -6.18 -1.61
N ILE A 146 1.75 -7.10 -2.27
CA ILE A 146 1.78 -7.21 -3.73
C ILE A 146 1.06 -8.49 -4.08
N VAL A 147 0.08 -8.44 -4.98
CA VAL A 147 -0.79 -9.56 -5.35
C VAL A 147 -0.93 -9.65 -6.87
N GLU A 148 -1.40 -10.80 -7.35
CA GLU A 148 -1.74 -10.97 -8.76
C GLU A 148 -2.96 -10.11 -9.15
N GLU A 149 -3.09 -9.81 -10.45
CA GLU A 149 -4.12 -8.92 -11.00
C GLU A 149 -5.55 -9.40 -10.72
N ASP A 150 -5.79 -10.71 -10.72
CA ASP A 150 -7.09 -11.31 -10.38
C ASP A 150 -7.43 -11.13 -8.90
N ILE A 151 -6.48 -11.38 -8.01
CA ILE A 151 -6.61 -11.13 -6.56
C ILE A 151 -6.82 -9.64 -6.30
N PHE A 152 -6.13 -8.77 -7.04
CA PHE A 152 -6.30 -7.32 -6.91
C PHE A 152 -7.71 -6.87 -7.28
N LYS A 153 -8.33 -7.47 -8.31
CA LYS A 153 -9.73 -7.21 -8.65
C LYS A 153 -10.68 -7.61 -7.54
N ASP A 154 -10.44 -8.74 -6.87
CA ASP A 154 -11.22 -9.12 -5.69
C ASP A 154 -11.14 -8.09 -4.57
N TYR A 155 -9.95 -7.50 -4.33
CA TYR A 155 -9.79 -6.39 -3.38
C TYR A 155 -10.60 -5.16 -3.81
N GLN A 156 -10.56 -4.79 -5.11
CA GLN A 156 -11.33 -3.67 -5.64
C GLN A 156 -12.84 -3.87 -5.47
N GLU A 157 -13.34 -5.08 -5.78
CA GLU A 157 -14.76 -5.40 -5.65
C GLU A 157 -15.22 -5.32 -4.19
N LYS A 158 -14.48 -5.94 -3.28
CA LYS A 158 -14.75 -5.85 -1.82
C LYS A 158 -14.72 -4.40 -1.31
N ALA A 159 -13.82 -3.57 -1.82
CA ALA A 159 -13.75 -2.16 -1.45
C ALA A 159 -15.01 -1.40 -1.92
N LYS A 160 -15.46 -1.64 -3.16
CA LYS A 160 -16.70 -1.05 -3.72
C LYS A 160 -17.93 -1.47 -2.94
N GLU A 161 -18.04 -2.76 -2.60
CA GLU A 161 -19.13 -3.29 -1.77
C GLU A 161 -19.17 -2.63 -0.40
N LYS A 162 -18.01 -2.49 0.26
CA LYS A 162 -17.90 -1.84 1.56
C LYS A 162 -18.30 -0.36 1.50
N GLU A 163 -17.91 0.35 0.45
CA GLU A 163 -18.30 1.75 0.23
C GLU A 163 -19.82 1.87 0.00
N LEU A 164 -20.41 0.97 -0.78
CA LEU A 164 -21.85 0.93 -1.02
C LEU A 164 -22.62 0.68 0.29
N LEU A 165 -22.19 -0.29 1.08
CA LEU A 165 -22.77 -0.59 2.40
C LEU A 165 -22.64 0.61 3.34
N LEU A 166 -21.50 1.31 3.32
CA LEU A 166 -21.28 2.51 4.12
C LEU A 166 -22.26 3.62 3.71
N LYS A 167 -22.43 3.87 2.41
CA LYS A 167 -23.41 4.85 1.88
C LYS A 167 -24.83 4.49 2.28
N GLN A 168 -25.22 3.21 2.19
CA GLN A 168 -26.53 2.74 2.62
C GLN A 168 -26.74 2.97 4.13
N LYS A 169 -25.76 2.64 4.97
CA LYS A 169 -25.82 2.89 6.42
C LYS A 169 -25.91 4.38 6.75
N LEU A 170 -25.16 5.23 6.05
CA LEU A 170 -25.22 6.68 6.20
C LEU A 170 -26.61 7.22 5.84
N ASN A 171 -27.20 6.73 4.75
CA ASN A 171 -28.53 7.13 4.31
C ASN A 171 -29.63 6.65 5.27
N GLN A 172 -29.47 5.47 5.88
CA GLN A 172 -30.47 4.86 6.75
C GLN A 172 -30.41 5.35 8.20
N TYR A 173 -29.21 5.56 8.74
CA TYR A 173 -28.99 5.83 10.17
C TYR A 173 -28.32 7.18 10.45
N GLY A 174 -28.01 7.95 9.41
CA GLY A 174 -27.32 9.23 9.52
C GLY A 174 -25.83 9.10 9.89
N PRO A 175 -25.09 10.22 9.94
CA PRO A 175 -23.63 10.23 10.16
C PRO A 175 -23.19 9.73 11.55
N ALA A 176 -24.09 9.71 12.54
CA ALA A 176 -23.78 9.25 13.90
C ALA A 176 -23.56 7.72 13.99
N ALA A 177 -24.10 6.94 13.05
CA ALA A 177 -24.00 5.48 13.07
C ALA A 177 -22.66 4.92 12.55
N VAL A 178 -21.86 5.74 11.86
CA VAL A 178 -20.61 5.31 11.23
C VAL A 178 -19.41 5.33 12.19
N LYS A 179 -19.47 6.06 13.29
CA LYS A 179 -18.34 6.22 14.23
C LYS A 179 -18.07 5.03 15.18
N LYS A 180 -18.86 3.94 15.10
CA LYS A 180 -18.78 2.81 16.06
C LYS A 180 -18.28 1.48 15.46
N GLY A 181 -17.69 1.49 14.27
CA GLY A 181 -17.18 0.28 13.60
C GLY A 181 -15.66 0.20 13.57
#